data_AF-Q3UZ13-F1
#
_entry.id   AF-Q3UZ13-F1
#
_cell.length_a   1.000
_cell.length_b   1.000
_cell.length_c   1.000
_cell.angle_alpha   90.00
_cell.angle_beta   90.00
_cell.angle_gamma   90.00
#
_symmetry.space_group_name_H-M   'P 1'
#
loop_
_entity.id
_entity.type
_entity.pdbx_description
1 polymer ?
#
loop_
_entity_poly.entity_id
_entity_poly.type
_entity_poly.pdbx_seq_one_letter_code
_entity_poly.pdbx_strand_id
1 'polypeptide(L)' 'VKMFECYLSKSPQNLNQRMDVFYLQPECSSSTDSPVWYTSTSLDRNTLENMLVRVLLVKDIYDKDNYELDEDTD' A
#
# COMPACT_ATOMS: atom_id res chain seq x y z
N VAL A 1 -7.07 11.38 7.53
CA VAL A 1 -7.53 9.97 7.43
C VAL A 1 -6.48 9.08 8.08
N LYS A 2 -6.86 8.18 8.98
CA LYS A 2 -5.93 7.26 9.64
C LYS A 2 -5.92 5.90 8.92
N MET A 3 -5.29 5.86 7.75
CA MET A 3 -5.32 4.68 6.86
C MET A 3 -4.81 3.41 7.56
N PHE A 4 -3.77 3.54 8.37
CA PHE A 4 -3.21 2.40 9.09
C PHE A 4 -4.16 1.84 10.14
N GLU A 5 -4.85 2.68 10.90
CA GLU A 5 -5.86 2.23 11.87
C GLU A 5 -7.03 1.51 11.18
N CYS A 6 -7.47 2.01 10.01
CA CYS A 6 -8.49 1.34 9.20
C CYS A 6 -8.02 -0.04 8.72
N TYR A 7 -6.79 -0.12 8.20
CA TYR A 7 -6.16 -1.37 7.77
C TYR A 7 -6.12 -2.41 8.91
N LEU A 8 -5.67 -2.00 10.09
CA LEU A 8 -5.64 -2.88 11.27
C LEU A 8 -7.05 -3.31 11.70
N SER A 9 -8.05 -2.41 11.66
CA SER A 9 -9.44 -2.75 12.02
C SER A 9 -10.08 -3.82 11.13
N LYS A 10 -9.55 -4.01 9.91
CA LYS A 10 -10.02 -4.99 8.92
C LYS A 10 -9.08 -6.19 8.80
N SER A 11 -8.02 -6.26 9.61
CA SER A 11 -7.06 -7.36 9.64
C SER A 11 -7.40 -8.38 10.74
N PRO A 12 -6.96 -9.64 10.62
CA PRO A 12 -7.11 -10.63 11.69
C PRO A 12 -6.45 -10.17 13.01
N GLN A 13 -7.18 -10.23 14.11
CA GLN A 13 -6.74 -9.65 15.39
C GLN A 13 -5.47 -10.30 15.97
N ASN A 14 -5.21 -11.57 15.64
CA ASN A 14 -4.01 -12.30 16.06
C ASN A 14 -2.70 -11.75 15.46
N LEU A 15 -2.78 -10.78 14.54
CA LEU A 15 -1.63 -10.18 13.87
C LEU A 15 -1.25 -8.82 14.44
N ASN A 16 -2.05 -8.22 15.32
CA ASN A 16 -1.78 -6.90 15.89
C ASN A 16 -0.45 -6.80 16.67
N GLN A 17 0.10 -7.94 17.10
CA GLN A 17 1.37 -8.03 17.83
C GLN A 17 2.54 -8.52 16.95
N ARG A 18 2.26 -8.90 15.70
CA ARG A 18 3.28 -9.35 14.76
C ARG A 18 3.89 -8.16 14.04
N MET A 19 5.22 -8.10 14.01
CA MET A 19 5.99 -7.03 13.34
C MET A 19 6.79 -7.56 12.14
N ASP A 20 6.63 -8.84 11.80
CA ASP A 20 7.36 -9.53 10.74
C ASP A 20 6.62 -9.53 9.40
N VAL A 21 5.39 -9.02 9.34
CA VAL A 21 4.60 -8.86 8.11
C VAL A 21 3.96 -7.48 8.06
N PHE A 22 4.21 -6.77 6.95
CA PHE A 22 3.74 -5.40 6.75
C PHE A 22 2.42 -5.34 5.99
N TYR A 23 2.24 -6.17 4.95
CA TYR A 23 1.05 -6.17 4.09
C TYR A 23 0.44 -7.57 4.00
N LEU A 24 -0.88 -7.65 4.18
CA LEU A 24 -1.64 -8.90 4.17
C LEU A 24 -2.34 -9.11 2.82
N GLN A 25 -2.47 -10.37 2.43
CA GLN A 25 -3.21 -10.78 1.24
C GLN A 25 -4.72 -10.47 1.44
N PRO A 26 -5.38 -9.76 0.51
CA PRO A 26 -6.82 -9.53 0.57
C PRO A 26 -7.63 -10.83 0.49
N GLU A 27 -8.78 -10.87 1.16
CA GLU A 27 -9.75 -11.94 1.03
C GLU A 27 -10.41 -11.93 -0.36
N CYS A 28 -10.60 -13.10 -0.97
CA CYS A 28 -11.12 -13.21 -2.34
C CYS A 28 -12.59 -12.74 -2.48
N SER A 29 -13.34 -12.69 -1.37
CA SER A 29 -14.77 -12.33 -1.34
C SER A 29 -15.05 -11.25 -0.31
N SER A 30 -14.30 -10.14 -0.34
CA SER A 30 -14.52 -9.02 0.58
C SER A 30 -15.88 -8.35 0.30
N SER A 31 -16.92 -8.76 1.01
CA SER A 31 -18.15 -7.96 1.10
C SER A 31 -17.90 -6.73 1.96
N THR A 32 -18.59 -5.62 1.67
CA THR A 32 -18.50 -4.39 2.47
C THR A 32 -18.89 -4.60 3.93
N ASP A 33 -19.77 -5.57 4.18
CA ASP A 33 -20.26 -5.94 5.51
C ASP A 33 -19.33 -6.93 6.23
N SER A 34 -18.30 -7.44 5.55
CA SER A 34 -17.37 -8.39 6.17
C SER A 34 -16.60 -7.72 7.33
N PRO A 35 -16.48 -8.39 8.49
CA PRO A 35 -15.70 -7.90 9.61
C PRO A 35 -14.20 -7.87 9.30
N VAL A 36 -13.73 -8.70 8.35
CA VAL A 36 -12.32 -8.84 7.97
C VAL A 36 -12.18 -8.76 6.45
N TRP A 37 -11.19 -8.02 5.97
CA TRP A 37 -10.90 -7.85 4.53
C TRP A 37 -9.59 -8.49 4.09
N TYR A 38 -8.76 -8.91 5.04
CA TYR A 38 -7.44 -9.49 4.78
C TYR A 38 -7.28 -10.84 5.46
N THR A 39 -6.57 -11.73 4.79
CA THR A 39 -6.18 -13.04 5.33
C THR A 39 -5.04 -12.88 6.36
N SER A 40 -4.66 -13.97 7.04
CA SER A 40 -3.43 -14.00 7.87
C SER A 40 -2.13 -14.22 7.10
N THR A 41 -2.21 -14.27 5.76
CA THR A 41 -1.07 -14.53 4.88
C THR A 41 -0.43 -13.22 4.44
N SER A 42 0.89 -13.19 4.36
CA SER A 42 1.60 -12.05 3.77
C SER A 42 1.26 -11.89 2.30
N LEU A 43 1.16 -10.65 1.84
CA LEU A 43 1.11 -10.32 0.43
C LEU A 43 2.38 -10.83 -0.28
N ASP A 44 2.23 -11.33 -1.51
CA ASP A 44 3.37 -11.87 -2.24
C ASP A 44 4.38 -10.78 -2.65
N ARG A 45 5.65 -11.19 -2.71
CA ARG A 45 6.77 -10.30 -3.02
C ARG A 45 6.62 -9.60 -4.36
N ASN A 46 6.16 -10.31 -5.39
CA ASN A 46 6.03 -9.75 -6.73
C ASN A 46 4.96 -8.65 -6.76
N THR A 47 3.85 -8.82 -6.04
CA THR A 47 2.85 -7.76 -5.89
C THR A 47 3.42 -6.53 -5.19
N LEU A 48 4.20 -6.71 -4.11
CA LEU A 48 4.87 -5.59 -3.43
C LEU A 48 5.87 -4.86 -4.35
N GLU A 49 6.69 -5.60 -5.09
CA GLU A 49 7.62 -5.04 -6.07
C GLU A 49 6.88 -4.23 -7.14
N ASN A 50 5.77 -4.75 -7.67
CA ASN A 50 4.94 -4.03 -8.64
C ASN A 50 4.29 -2.76 -8.05
N MET A 51 3.85 -2.78 -6.79
CA MET A 51 3.34 -1.59 -6.11
C MET A 51 4.43 -0.53 -5.98
N LEU A 52 5.64 -0.92 -5.55
CA LEU A 52 6.76 0.00 -5.39
C LEU A 52 7.18 0.61 -6.73
N VAL A 53 7.25 -0.18 -7.80
CA VAL A 53 7.54 0.31 -9.16
C VAL A 53 6.53 1.38 -9.57
N ARG A 54 5.23 1.18 -9.34
CA ARG A 54 4.21 2.19 -9.66
C ARG A 54 4.39 3.48 -8.88
N VAL A 55 4.70 3.39 -7.57
CA VAL A 55 4.96 4.57 -6.73
C VAL A 55 6.19 5.33 -7.22
N LEU A 56 7.27 4.62 -7.55
CA LEU A 56 8.50 5.22 -8.07
C LEU A 56 8.30 5.86 -9.44
N LEU A 57 7.51 5.23 -10.33
CA LEU A 57 7.18 5.79 -11.64
C LEU A 57 6.37 7.09 -11.52
N VAL A 58 5.35 7.10 -10.64
CA VAL A 58 4.59 8.32 -10.38
C VAL A 58 5.51 9.43 -9.88
N LYS A 59 6.41 9.10 -8.93
CA LYS A 59 7.41 10.05 -8.44
C LYS A 59 8.33 10.56 -9.56
N ASP A 60 8.86 9.69 -10.41
CA ASP A 60 9.75 10.06 -11.53
C ASP A 60 9.08 11.05 -12.49
N ILE A 61 7.79 10.86 -12.80
CA ILE A 61 7.02 11.76 -13.66
C ILE A 61 6.93 13.15 -13.01
N TYR A 62 6.50 13.23 -11.75
CA TYR A 62 6.35 14.51 -11.06
C TYR A 62 7.69 15.18 -10.78
N ASP A 63 8.74 14.42 -10.46
CA ASP A 63 10.07 14.98 -10.23
C ASP A 63 10.61 15.59 -11.54
N LYS A 64 10.45 14.92 -12.70
CA LYS A 64 10.83 15.47 -14.01
C LYS A 64 10.09 16.76 -14.36
N ASP A 65 8.79 16.81 -14.13
CA ASP A 65 7.99 18.02 -14.37
C ASP A 65 8.44 19.19 -13.48
N ASN A 66 8.98 18.93 -12.29
CA ASN A 66 9.55 19.97 -11.43
C ASN A 66 10.92 20.46 -11.92
N TYR A 67 11.73 19.60 -12.56
CA TYR A 67 13.03 20.02 -13.11
C TYR A 67 12.89 20.89 -14.37
N GLU A 68 11.88 20.66 -15.22
CA GLU A 68 11.66 21.48 -16.43
C GLU A 68 11.19 22.91 -16.12
N LEU A 69 10.51 23.13 -14.98
CA LEU A 69 10.04 24.46 -14.58
C LEU A 69 11.13 25.36 -13.97
N ASP A 70 12.23 24.78 -13.49
CA ASP A 70 13.36 25.51 -12.91
C ASP A 70 14.36 26.01 -13.98
N GLU A 71 14.30 25.49 -15.22
CA GLU A 71 15.18 25.93 -16.33
C GLU A 71 14.64 27.16 -17.11
N ASP A 72 13.37 27.54 -16.92
CA ASP A 72 12.73 28.67 -17.64
C ASP A 72 12.79 30.02 -16.87
N THR A 73 13.60 30.09 -15.80
CA THR A 73 13.79 31.34 -15.02
C THR A 73 15.23 31.88 -15.19
N ASP A 74 15.57 32.37 -16.38
CA ASP A 74 16.71 33.27 -16.63
C ASP A 74 16.37 34.32 -17.72
#